data_AF-A0A9P0FQ64-F1
#
_entry.id   AF-A0A9P0FQ64-F1
#
_cell.length_a   1.000
_cell.length_b   1.000
_cell.length_c   1.000
_cell.angle_alpha   90.00
_cell.angle_beta   90.00
_cell.angle_gamma   90.00
#
_symmetry.space_group_name_H-M   'P 1'
#
loop_
_entity.id
_entity.type
_entity.pdbx_description
1 polymer ?
#
loop_
_entity_poly.entity_id
_entity_poly.type
_entity_poly.pdbx_seq_one_letter_code
_entity_poly.pdbx_strand_id
1 'polypeptide(L)'
;MNKGDHPNFTDKDQEIQYWKNLAEQYFLDADRIQKESDEFISESQQLEKEYEATIDQNEKKIKELTIANNRLQNEVDSYRIKIEQYNKEVNSLENEIVTYKNDKMQMTQYIRELEQKNDDLERSRRIIEESIQGIESAFNSAIERNAILESEVDEKETLKEKLQRLLDERRELQQELQVKERCPDNERIVNGYKTPPIVDSNRLKENETQTTPSKRKMQRYKTFHKVTAFFRKRRFNTNTTM
;
A
#
# COMPACT_ATOMS: atom_id res chain seq x y z
N MET A 1 -35.86 -95.94 62.00
CA MET A 1 -36.61 -97.02 62.68
C MET A 1 -37.97 -96.48 63.11
N ASN A 2 -39.03 -97.20 62.81
CA ASN A 2 -40.41 -96.84 63.16
C ASN A 2 -40.59 -96.98 64.69
N LYS A 3 -41.20 -95.99 65.35
CA LYS A 3 -41.44 -96.00 66.80
C LYS A 3 -42.51 -97.05 67.14
N GLY A 4 -42.16 -98.32 67.30
CA GLY A 4 -43.15 -99.30 67.76
C GLY A 4 -42.79 -100.78 67.68
N ASP A 5 -41.83 -101.20 66.85
CA ASP A 5 -41.43 -102.61 66.82
C ASP A 5 -40.38 -102.89 67.89
N HIS A 6 -40.83 -103.45 69.02
CA HIS A 6 -39.94 -104.00 70.03
C HIS A 6 -39.38 -105.33 69.50
N PRO A 7 -38.06 -105.48 69.37
CA PRO A 7 -37.48 -106.73 68.92
C PRO A 7 -37.79 -107.83 69.97
N ASN A 8 -38.26 -108.99 69.51
CA ASN A 8 -38.57 -110.12 70.38
C ASN A 8 -37.35 -111.03 70.49
N PHE A 9 -36.87 -111.30 71.72
CA PHE A 9 -35.62 -112.00 71.95
C PHE A 9 -35.85 -113.39 72.56
N THR A 10 -35.09 -114.37 72.07
CA THR A 10 -35.23 -115.78 72.50
C THR A 10 -34.47 -116.08 73.80
N ASP A 11 -33.47 -115.25 74.13
CA ASP A 11 -32.63 -115.36 75.33
C ASP A 11 -32.08 -113.97 75.73
N LYS A 12 -31.76 -113.79 77.01
CA LYS A 12 -31.21 -112.55 77.59
C LYS A 12 -29.93 -112.08 76.89
N ASP A 13 -29.09 -113.01 76.45
CA ASP A 13 -27.85 -112.69 75.75
C ASP A 13 -28.11 -112.09 74.36
N GLN A 14 -29.18 -112.51 73.65
CA GLN A 14 -29.56 -111.91 72.37
C GLN A 14 -30.08 -110.47 72.53
N GLU A 15 -30.84 -110.20 73.59
CA GLU A 15 -31.31 -108.85 73.92
C GLU A 15 -30.14 -107.92 74.23
N ILE A 16 -29.20 -108.37 75.07
CA ILE A 16 -27.99 -107.60 75.41
C ILE A 16 -27.15 -107.32 74.17
N GLN A 17 -26.97 -108.32 73.30
CA GLN A 17 -26.18 -108.16 72.09
C GLN A 17 -26.84 -107.19 71.09
N TYR A 18 -28.17 -107.25 70.94
CA TYR A 18 -28.91 -106.31 70.10
C TYR A 18 -28.74 -104.86 70.56
N TRP A 19 -28.96 -104.58 71.85
CA TRP A 19 -28.82 -103.22 72.38
C TRP A 19 -27.37 -102.72 72.36
N LYS A 20 -26.39 -103.60 72.57
CA LYS A 20 -24.96 -103.26 72.39
C LYS A 20 -24.65 -102.86 70.95
N ASN A 21 -25.08 -103.67 69.97
CA ASN A 21 -24.88 -103.38 68.56
C ASN A 21 -25.61 -102.10 68.13
N LEU A 22 -26.82 -101.85 68.65
CA LEU A 22 -27.58 -100.64 68.36
C LEU A 22 -26.94 -99.39 68.96
N ALA A 23 -26.44 -99.47 70.21
CA ALA A 23 -25.70 -98.38 70.82
C ALA A 23 -24.38 -98.10 70.08
N GLU A 24 -23.69 -99.15 69.63
CA GLU A 24 -22.50 -99.03 68.79
C GLU A 24 -22.82 -98.37 67.44
N GLN A 25 -23.93 -98.75 66.79
CA GLN A 25 -24.39 -98.07 65.57
C GLN A 25 -24.70 -96.60 65.80
N TYR A 26 -25.43 -96.24 66.85
CA TYR A 26 -25.72 -94.84 67.14
C TYR A 26 -24.46 -94.04 67.47
N PHE A 27 -23.49 -94.65 68.14
CA PHE A 27 -22.19 -94.03 68.40
C PHE A 27 -21.44 -93.75 67.09
N LEU A 28 -21.39 -94.73 66.18
CA LEU A 28 -20.78 -94.58 64.86
C LEU A 28 -21.50 -93.53 63.99
N ASP A 29 -22.83 -93.52 64.00
CA ASP A 29 -23.62 -92.53 63.26
C ASP A 29 -23.43 -91.12 63.81
N ALA A 30 -23.37 -90.96 65.14
CA ALA A 30 -23.10 -89.67 65.77
C ALA A 30 -21.69 -89.16 65.44
N ASP A 31 -20.67 -90.04 65.47
CA ASP A 31 -19.30 -89.69 65.07
C ASP A 31 -19.22 -89.32 63.58
N ARG A 32 -19.93 -90.05 62.70
CA ARG A 32 -20.01 -89.71 61.27
C ARG A 32 -20.64 -88.34 61.06
N ILE A 33 -21.81 -88.09 61.66
CA ILE A 33 -22.53 -86.82 61.53
C ILE A 33 -21.70 -85.66 62.10
N GLN A 34 -20.99 -85.88 63.20
CA GLN A 34 -20.09 -84.88 63.77
C GLN A 34 -18.98 -84.51 62.78
N LYS A 35 -18.33 -85.51 62.17
CA LYS A 35 -17.29 -85.27 61.16
C LYS A 35 -17.83 -84.55 59.93
N GLU A 36 -18.98 -84.99 59.40
CA GLU A 36 -19.64 -84.32 58.26
C GLU A 36 -20.00 -82.87 58.60
N SER A 37 -20.47 -82.60 59.82
CA SER A 37 -20.76 -81.24 60.28
C SER A 37 -19.49 -80.38 60.40
N ASP A 38 -18.41 -80.94 60.94
CA ASP A 38 -17.14 -80.23 61.08
C ASP A 38 -16.52 -79.90 59.71
N GLU A 39 -16.61 -80.84 58.76
CA GLU A 39 -16.22 -80.63 57.36
C GLU A 39 -17.06 -79.52 56.72
N PHE A 40 -18.39 -79.55 56.87
CA PHE A 40 -19.28 -78.52 56.32
C PHE A 40 -19.00 -77.13 56.90
N ILE A 41 -18.74 -77.04 58.21
CA ILE A 41 -18.39 -75.76 58.87
C ILE A 41 -17.05 -75.26 58.31
N SER A 42 -16.05 -76.13 58.17
CA SER A 42 -14.74 -75.77 57.63
C SER A 42 -14.83 -75.29 56.18
N GLU A 43 -15.59 -76.00 55.33
CA GLU A 43 -15.81 -75.60 53.93
C GLU A 43 -16.55 -74.26 53.82
N SER A 44 -17.57 -74.05 54.66
CA SER A 44 -18.31 -72.79 54.70
C SER A 44 -17.42 -71.61 55.09
N GLN A 45 -16.56 -71.79 56.10
CA GLN A 45 -15.59 -70.76 56.52
C GLN A 45 -14.54 -70.48 55.44
N GLN A 46 -14.09 -71.51 54.71
CA GLN A 46 -13.15 -71.33 53.61
C GLN A 46 -13.79 -70.53 52.47
N LEU A 47 -15.03 -70.86 52.11
CA LEU A 47 -15.80 -70.15 51.09
C LEU A 47 -16.06 -68.69 51.48
N GLU A 48 -16.40 -68.42 52.74
CA GLU A 48 -16.57 -67.06 53.26
C GLU A 48 -15.29 -66.22 53.09
N LYS A 49 -14.12 -66.78 53.44
CA LYS A 49 -12.83 -66.12 53.22
C LYS A 49 -12.53 -65.82 51.75
N GLU A 50 -12.92 -66.72 50.85
CA GLU A 50 -12.75 -66.52 49.41
C GLU A 50 -13.66 -65.40 48.89
N TYR A 51 -14.90 -65.32 49.39
CA TYR A 51 -15.80 -64.22 49.09
C TYR A 51 -15.30 -62.88 49.64
N GLU A 52 -14.86 -62.82 50.90
CA GLU A 52 -14.27 -61.63 51.50
C GLU A 52 -13.06 -61.14 50.70
N ALA A 53 -12.15 -62.04 50.33
CA ALA A 53 -10.98 -61.69 49.52
C ALA A 53 -11.38 -61.13 48.15
N THR A 54 -12.41 -61.68 47.52
CA THR A 54 -12.92 -61.21 46.22
C THR A 54 -13.59 -59.84 46.35
N ILE A 55 -14.37 -59.63 47.41
CA ILE A 55 -15.00 -58.33 47.71
C ILE A 55 -13.91 -57.27 47.91
N ASP A 56 -12.91 -57.55 48.74
CA ASP A 56 -11.80 -56.63 49.01
C ASP A 56 -11.03 -56.25 47.74
N GLN A 57 -10.77 -57.21 46.86
CA GLN A 57 -10.12 -56.96 45.58
C GLN A 57 -10.99 -56.08 44.67
N ASN A 58 -12.29 -56.36 44.59
CA ASN A 58 -13.21 -55.57 43.79
C ASN A 58 -13.36 -54.15 44.33
N GLU A 59 -13.44 -53.96 45.65
CA GLU A 59 -13.49 -52.64 46.26
C GLU A 59 -12.22 -51.82 45.97
N LYS A 60 -11.04 -52.43 46.05
CA LYS A 60 -9.77 -51.78 45.68
C LYS A 60 -9.79 -51.35 44.22
N LYS A 61 -10.22 -52.24 43.31
CA LYS A 61 -10.34 -51.94 41.89
C LYS A 61 -11.34 -50.81 41.60
N ILE A 62 -12.48 -50.78 42.28
CA ILE A 62 -13.47 -49.70 42.16
C ILE A 62 -12.85 -48.37 42.62
N LYS A 63 -12.13 -48.35 43.74
CA LYS A 63 -11.45 -47.15 44.25
C LYS A 63 -10.40 -46.64 43.25
N GLU A 64 -9.56 -47.52 42.72
CA GLU A 64 -8.56 -47.18 41.71
C GLU A 64 -9.17 -46.60 40.43
N LEU A 65 -10.21 -47.27 39.89
CA LEU A 65 -10.93 -46.80 38.70
C LEU A 65 -11.61 -45.46 38.95
N THR A 66 -12.15 -45.23 40.15
CA THR A 66 -12.79 -43.96 40.51
C THR A 66 -11.76 -42.81 40.53
N ILE A 67 -10.58 -43.04 41.10
CA ILE A 67 -9.49 -42.06 41.11
C ILE A 67 -9.02 -41.76 39.67
N ALA A 68 -8.84 -42.79 38.84
CA ALA A 68 -8.45 -42.63 37.45
C ALA A 68 -9.50 -41.85 36.65
N ASN A 69 -10.79 -42.14 36.85
CA ASN A 69 -11.88 -41.44 36.18
C ASN A 69 -11.92 -39.95 36.58
N ASN A 70 -11.80 -39.65 37.87
CA ASN A 70 -11.74 -38.26 38.35
C ASN A 70 -10.54 -37.50 37.78
N ARG A 71 -9.38 -38.15 37.66
CA ARG A 71 -8.20 -37.55 37.04
C ARG A 71 -8.44 -37.24 35.56
N LEU A 72 -8.97 -38.20 34.81
CA LEU A 72 -9.28 -38.02 33.39
C LEU A 72 -10.32 -36.92 33.18
N GLN A 73 -11.34 -36.84 34.05
CA GLN A 73 -12.35 -35.79 34.01
C GLN A 73 -11.73 -34.40 34.21
N ASN A 74 -10.82 -34.25 35.18
CA ASN A 74 -10.10 -32.99 35.39
C ASN A 74 -9.22 -32.61 34.20
N GLU A 75 -8.57 -33.59 33.56
CA GLU A 75 -7.78 -33.35 32.34
C GLU A 75 -8.68 -32.89 31.18
N VAL A 76 -9.85 -33.52 30.98
CA VAL A 76 -10.84 -33.12 29.97
C VAL A 76 -11.31 -31.68 30.21
N ASP A 77 -11.66 -31.33 31.45
CA ASP A 77 -12.14 -29.98 31.77
C ASP A 77 -11.03 -28.93 31.61
N SER A 78 -9.78 -29.27 31.93
CA SER A 78 -8.61 -28.43 31.64
C SER A 78 -8.42 -28.19 30.14
N TYR A 79 -8.55 -29.23 29.31
CA TYR A 79 -8.46 -29.09 27.86
C TYR A 79 -9.62 -28.29 27.27
N ARG A 80 -10.84 -28.44 27.79
CA ARG A 80 -11.99 -27.62 27.38
C ARG A 80 -11.75 -26.13 27.60
N ILE A 81 -11.22 -25.75 28.77
CA ILE A 81 -10.89 -24.36 29.09
C ILE A 81 -9.82 -23.83 28.12
N LYS A 82 -8.77 -24.60 27.85
CA LYS A 82 -7.70 -24.20 26.91
C LYS A 82 -8.24 -24.01 25.49
N ILE A 83 -9.11 -24.90 25.02
CA ILE A 83 -9.74 -24.79 23.70
C ILE A 83 -10.60 -23.51 23.64
N GLU A 84 -11.36 -23.20 24.68
CA GLU A 84 -12.16 -21.98 24.72
C GLU A 84 -11.28 -20.72 24.68
N GLN A 85 -10.14 -20.73 25.38
CA GLN A 85 -9.16 -19.65 25.33
C GLN A 85 -8.56 -19.46 23.93
N TYR A 86 -8.11 -20.55 23.30
CA TYR A 86 -7.59 -20.48 21.94
C TYR A 86 -8.64 -20.01 20.94
N ASN A 87 -9.90 -20.45 21.06
CA ASN A 87 -10.97 -19.97 20.20
C ASN A 87 -11.20 -18.45 20.35
N LYS A 88 -11.12 -17.91 21.57
CA LYS A 88 -11.22 -16.46 21.79
C LYS A 88 -10.06 -15.71 21.14
N GLU A 89 -8.83 -16.24 21.26
CA GLU A 89 -7.65 -15.67 20.64
C GLU A 89 -7.72 -15.70 19.10
N VAL A 90 -8.09 -16.85 18.53
CA VAL A 90 -8.28 -17.00 17.07
C VAL A 90 -9.33 -16.01 16.57
N ASN A 91 -10.48 -15.90 17.21
CA ASN A 91 -11.51 -14.93 16.83
C ASN A 91 -11.00 -13.48 16.90
N SER A 92 -10.18 -13.14 17.90
CA SER A 92 -9.55 -11.81 18.00
C SER A 92 -8.63 -11.54 16.82
N LEU A 93 -7.74 -12.49 16.52
CA LEU A 93 -6.79 -12.38 15.40
C LEU A 93 -7.51 -12.32 14.05
N GLU A 94 -8.59 -13.08 13.87
CA GLU A 94 -9.43 -13.02 12.65
C GLU A 94 -10.05 -11.62 12.46
N ASN A 95 -10.56 -11.01 13.53
CA ASN A 95 -11.10 -9.64 13.48
C ASN A 95 -10.01 -8.60 13.16
N GLU A 96 -8.82 -8.75 13.73
CA GLU A 96 -7.67 -7.89 13.40
C GLU A 96 -7.27 -8.03 11.93
N ILE A 97 -7.22 -9.26 11.39
CA ILE A 97 -6.93 -9.51 9.98
C ILE A 97 -7.96 -8.83 9.07
N VAL A 98 -9.25 -8.92 9.40
CA VAL A 98 -10.31 -8.23 8.64
C VAL A 98 -10.11 -6.71 8.67
N THR A 99 -9.77 -6.16 9.83
CA THR A 99 -9.49 -4.73 10.00
C THR A 99 -8.30 -4.29 9.14
N TYR A 100 -7.17 -5.01 9.20
CA TYR A 100 -6.00 -4.71 8.38
C TYR A 100 -6.27 -4.81 6.88
N LYS A 101 -7.11 -5.76 6.44
CA LYS A 101 -7.51 -5.87 5.03
C LYS A 101 -8.34 -4.66 4.59
N ASN A 102 -9.27 -4.20 5.44
CA ASN A 102 -10.07 -3.01 5.16
C ASN A 102 -9.20 -1.75 5.11
N ASP A 103 -8.30 -1.56 6.08
CA ASP A 103 -7.38 -0.42 6.11
C ASP A 103 -6.48 -0.41 4.87
N LYS A 104 -5.92 -1.57 4.49
CA LYS A 104 -5.13 -1.71 3.27
C LYS A 104 -5.93 -1.31 2.02
N MET A 105 -7.19 -1.73 1.94
CA MET A 105 -8.07 -1.39 0.82
C MET A 105 -8.31 0.12 0.76
N GLN A 106 -8.64 0.74 1.91
CA GLN A 106 -8.84 2.19 2.01
C GLN A 106 -7.58 2.97 1.63
N MET A 107 -6.41 2.58 2.14
CA MET A 107 -5.15 3.22 1.79
C MET A 107 -4.83 3.10 0.29
N THR A 108 -5.11 1.94 -0.30
CA THR A 108 -4.92 1.73 -1.75
C THR A 108 -5.85 2.63 -2.56
N GLN A 109 -7.10 2.80 -2.14
CA GLN A 109 -8.03 3.73 -2.77
C GLN A 109 -7.54 5.18 -2.63
N TYR A 110 -7.12 5.57 -1.43
CA TYR A 110 -6.62 6.91 -1.16
C TYR A 110 -5.37 7.24 -1.98
N ILE A 111 -4.46 6.29 -2.17
CA ILE A 111 -3.29 6.45 -3.06
C ILE A 111 -3.73 6.77 -4.49
N ARG A 112 -4.69 6.03 -5.04
CA ARG A 112 -5.22 6.29 -6.40
C ARG A 112 -5.86 7.66 -6.51
N GLU A 113 -6.59 8.10 -5.50
CA GLU A 113 -7.20 9.44 -5.46
C GLU A 113 -6.13 10.55 -5.43
N LEU A 114 -5.03 10.34 -4.70
CA LEU A 114 -3.90 11.26 -4.68
C LEU A 114 -3.16 11.29 -6.02
N GLU A 115 -2.95 10.13 -6.66
CA GLU A 115 -2.36 10.04 -7.99
C GLU A 115 -3.20 10.80 -9.01
N GLN A 116 -4.53 10.61 -9.03
CA GLN A 116 -5.44 11.34 -9.90
C GLN A 116 -5.35 12.87 -9.67
N LYS A 117 -5.37 13.32 -8.42
CA LYS A 117 -5.23 14.75 -8.09
C LYS A 117 -3.89 15.30 -8.55
N ASN A 118 -2.82 14.52 -8.44
CA ASN A 118 -1.50 14.94 -8.92
C ASN A 118 -1.49 15.08 -10.45
N ASP A 119 -2.07 14.12 -11.18
CA ASP A 119 -2.20 14.19 -12.64
C ASP A 119 -2.99 15.43 -13.09
N ASP A 120 -4.09 15.74 -12.41
CA ASP A 120 -4.90 16.93 -12.68
C ASP A 120 -4.14 18.23 -12.41
N LEU A 121 -3.35 18.28 -11.33
CA LEU A 121 -2.47 19.41 -11.01
C LEU A 121 -1.36 19.58 -12.06
N GLU A 122 -0.73 18.49 -12.49
CA GLU A 122 0.28 18.53 -13.55
C GLU A 122 -0.31 18.99 -14.89
N ARG A 123 -1.52 18.55 -15.23
CA ARG A 123 -2.26 19.02 -16.41
C ARG A 123 -2.54 20.52 -16.31
N SER A 124 -3.09 20.99 -15.19
CA SER A 124 -3.38 22.41 -14.97
C SER A 124 -2.11 23.26 -15.09
N ARG A 125 -1.01 22.80 -14.50
CA ARG A 125 0.30 23.46 -14.62
C ARG A 125 0.73 23.59 -16.07
N ARG A 126 0.63 22.53 -16.89
CA ARG A 126 1.01 22.59 -18.32
C ARG A 126 0.18 23.62 -19.09
N ILE A 127 -1.13 23.68 -18.85
CA ILE A 127 -2.03 24.66 -19.48
C ILE A 127 -1.61 26.09 -19.11
N ILE A 128 -1.32 26.33 -17.83
CA ILE A 128 -0.87 27.64 -17.36
C ILE A 128 0.47 28.01 -17.98
N GLU A 129 1.42 27.06 -18.04
CA GLU A 129 2.74 27.28 -18.63
C GLU A 129 2.66 27.61 -20.12
N GLU A 130 1.78 26.94 -20.88
CA GLU A 130 1.48 27.27 -22.28
C GLU A 130 0.83 28.65 -22.42
N SER A 131 -0.13 28.99 -21.56
CA SER A 131 -0.76 30.31 -21.55
C SER A 131 0.25 31.43 -21.28
N ILE A 132 1.19 31.21 -20.35
CA ILE A 132 2.29 32.14 -20.07
C ILE A 132 3.16 32.32 -21.33
N GLN A 133 3.58 31.22 -21.96
CA GLN A 133 4.38 31.28 -23.19
C GLN A 133 3.65 32.04 -24.33
N GLY A 134 2.34 31.84 -24.46
CA GLY A 134 1.51 32.60 -25.41
C GLY A 134 1.50 34.10 -25.15
N ILE A 135 1.37 34.51 -23.87
CA ILE A 135 1.42 35.91 -23.46
C ILE A 135 2.81 36.50 -23.71
N GLU A 136 3.88 35.79 -23.34
CA GLU A 136 5.26 36.23 -23.57
C GLU A 136 5.55 36.43 -25.06
N SER A 137 5.08 35.52 -25.92
CA SER A 137 5.20 35.65 -27.37
C SER A 137 4.46 36.89 -27.90
N ALA A 138 3.20 37.07 -27.51
CA ALA A 138 2.40 38.23 -27.90
C ALA A 138 3.03 39.56 -27.42
N PHE A 139 3.58 39.56 -26.22
CA PHE A 139 4.30 40.69 -25.65
C PHE A 139 5.56 41.02 -26.45
N ASN A 140 6.38 40.03 -26.79
CA ASN A 140 7.58 40.21 -27.62
C ASN A 140 7.21 40.77 -29.01
N SER A 141 6.17 40.25 -29.66
CA SER A 141 5.69 40.80 -30.94
C SER A 141 5.17 42.24 -30.82
N ALA A 142 4.63 42.64 -29.67
CA ALA A 142 4.25 44.02 -29.42
C ALA A 142 5.47 44.93 -29.28
N ILE A 143 6.51 44.47 -28.57
CA ILE A 143 7.80 45.19 -28.47
C ILE A 143 8.42 45.38 -29.86
N GLU A 144 8.49 44.32 -30.67
CA GLU A 144 9.06 44.39 -32.01
C GLU A 144 8.31 45.40 -32.89
N ARG A 145 6.97 45.39 -32.85
CA ARG A 145 6.15 46.37 -33.57
C ARG A 145 6.39 47.80 -33.09
N ASN A 146 6.48 48.02 -31.78
CA ASN A 146 6.78 49.35 -31.23
C ASN A 146 8.16 49.84 -31.67
N ALA A 147 9.17 48.98 -31.67
CA ALA A 147 10.51 49.35 -32.14
C ALA A 147 10.54 49.75 -33.63
N ILE A 148 9.75 49.09 -34.47
CA ILE A 148 9.59 49.49 -35.89
C ILE A 148 8.91 50.86 -35.98
N LEU A 149 7.81 51.06 -35.25
CA LEU A 149 7.10 52.35 -35.24
C LEU A 149 7.97 53.49 -34.72
N GLU A 150 8.79 53.27 -33.69
CA GLU A 150 9.78 54.25 -33.21
C GLU A 150 10.75 54.64 -34.33
N SER A 151 11.29 53.66 -35.08
CA SER A 151 12.17 53.94 -36.22
C SER A 151 11.47 54.69 -37.36
N GLU A 152 10.19 54.40 -37.64
CA GLU A 152 9.40 55.11 -38.65
C GLU A 152 9.13 56.57 -38.23
N VAL A 153 8.90 56.80 -36.93
CA VAL A 153 8.76 58.15 -36.37
C VAL A 153 10.08 58.92 -36.49
N ASP A 154 11.21 58.30 -36.14
CA ASP A 154 12.54 58.89 -36.29
C ASP A 154 12.82 59.26 -37.76
N GLU A 155 12.56 58.36 -38.71
CA GLU A 155 12.74 58.65 -40.14
C GLU A 155 11.89 59.85 -40.58
N LYS A 156 10.62 59.89 -40.16
CA LYS A 156 9.72 61.02 -40.44
C LYS A 156 10.27 62.33 -39.87
N GLU A 157 10.87 62.33 -38.68
CA GLU A 157 11.53 63.50 -38.12
C GLU A 157 12.73 63.94 -38.96
N THR A 158 13.61 63.00 -39.36
CA THR A 158 14.75 63.34 -40.23
C THR A 158 14.31 63.91 -41.59
N LEU A 159 13.21 63.40 -42.16
CA LEU A 159 12.65 63.93 -43.41
C LEU A 159 12.08 65.33 -43.23
N LYS A 160 11.41 65.61 -42.09
CA LYS A 160 10.95 66.97 -41.76
C LYS A 160 12.12 67.94 -41.64
N GLU A 161 13.22 67.55 -41.00
CA GLU A 161 14.42 68.38 -40.92
C GLU A 161 15.01 68.68 -42.31
N LYS A 162 15.12 67.67 -43.17
CA LYS A 162 15.59 67.85 -44.56
C LYS A 162 14.67 68.77 -45.36
N LEU A 163 13.36 68.59 -45.23
CA LEU A 163 12.38 69.46 -45.87
C LEU A 163 12.55 70.90 -45.40
N GLN A 164 12.71 71.12 -44.09
CA GLN A 164 12.91 72.45 -43.53
C GLN A 164 14.17 73.10 -44.12
N ARG A 165 15.31 72.39 -44.19
CA ARG A 165 16.54 72.89 -44.83
C ARG A 165 16.32 73.27 -46.29
N LEU A 166 15.66 72.42 -47.08
CA LEU A 166 15.36 72.72 -48.49
C LEU A 166 14.41 73.92 -48.64
N LEU A 167 13.45 74.10 -47.73
CA LEU A 167 12.55 75.26 -47.73
C LEU A 167 13.32 76.55 -47.42
N ASP A 168 14.30 76.48 -46.52
CA ASP A 168 15.20 77.58 -46.17
C ASP A 168 16.16 77.90 -47.34
N GLU A 169 16.81 76.90 -47.95
CA GLU A 169 17.64 77.06 -49.16
C GLU A 169 16.85 77.69 -50.31
N ARG A 170 15.62 77.21 -50.57
CA ARG A 170 14.73 77.83 -51.58
C ARG A 170 14.41 79.28 -51.21
N ARG A 171 14.23 79.60 -49.92
CA ARG A 171 13.98 80.96 -49.47
C ARG A 171 15.21 81.85 -49.69
N GLU A 172 16.40 81.36 -49.40
CA GLU A 172 17.68 82.02 -49.69
C GLU A 172 17.84 82.28 -51.19
N LEU A 173 17.65 81.26 -52.04
CA LEU A 173 17.71 81.40 -53.49
C LEU A 173 16.68 82.40 -54.05
N GLN A 174 15.45 82.41 -53.51
CA GLN A 174 14.45 83.42 -53.89
C GLN A 174 14.89 84.84 -53.50
N GLN A 175 15.54 85.01 -52.34
CA GLN A 175 16.14 86.29 -51.94
C GLN A 175 17.29 86.66 -52.88
N GLU A 176 18.17 85.73 -53.24
CA GLU A 176 19.25 85.97 -54.22
C GLU A 176 18.70 86.41 -55.58
N LEU A 177 17.64 85.76 -56.08
CA LEU A 177 16.98 86.11 -57.34
C LEU A 177 16.34 87.50 -57.29
N GLN A 178 15.66 87.83 -56.17
CA GLN A 178 15.06 89.14 -55.97
C GLN A 178 16.10 90.26 -55.86
N VAL A 179 17.28 89.99 -55.29
CA VAL A 179 18.41 90.92 -55.29
C VAL A 179 18.97 91.10 -56.70
N LYS A 180 19.07 90.01 -57.48
CA LYS A 180 19.55 90.02 -58.86
C LYS A 180 18.62 90.81 -59.79
N GLU A 181 17.30 90.74 -59.59
CA GLU A 181 16.30 91.54 -60.33
C GLU A 181 16.31 93.04 -59.97
N ARG A 182 16.90 93.44 -58.84
CA ARG A 182 17.02 94.86 -58.42
C ARG A 182 18.32 95.55 -58.89
N CYS A 183 19.20 94.84 -59.58
CA CYS A 183 20.39 95.41 -60.24
C CYS A 183 20.24 95.30 -61.77
N PRO A 184 20.14 96.41 -62.53
CA PRO A 184 20.31 96.34 -63.97
C PRO A 184 21.77 96.07 -64.32
N ASP A 185 21.94 95.17 -65.28
CA ASP A 185 23.18 94.73 -65.91
C ASP A 185 24.12 95.88 -66.31
N ASN A 186 25.43 95.66 -66.15
CA ASN A 186 26.45 96.31 -66.97
C ASN A 186 27.37 95.25 -67.58
N GLU A 187 27.35 95.20 -68.91
CA GLU A 187 27.85 94.15 -69.81
C GLU A 187 29.38 94.05 -69.97
N ARG A 188 29.87 92.87 -70.39
CA ARG A 188 30.80 92.55 -71.52
C ARG A 188 31.45 91.16 -71.32
N ILE A 189 31.03 90.08 -71.99
CA ILE A 189 31.32 89.58 -73.37
C ILE A 189 32.83 89.37 -73.69
N VAL A 190 33.26 88.12 -73.98
CA VAL A 190 33.78 87.61 -75.29
C VAL A 190 34.40 86.19 -75.17
N ASN A 191 33.70 85.22 -75.79
CA ASN A 191 34.05 84.10 -76.69
C ASN A 191 35.22 83.10 -76.50
N GLY A 192 34.88 81.83 -76.77
CA GLY A 192 35.77 80.81 -77.35
C GLY A 192 35.04 79.48 -77.65
N TYR A 193 34.56 79.30 -78.89
CA TYR A 193 33.76 78.19 -79.44
C TYR A 193 34.45 76.80 -79.46
N LYS A 194 33.65 75.71 -79.43
CA LYS A 194 33.42 74.74 -80.55
C LYS A 194 32.44 73.61 -80.18
N THR A 195 31.60 73.23 -81.15
CA THR A 195 30.47 72.27 -81.09
C THR A 195 30.86 70.86 -81.65
N PRO A 196 29.94 69.87 -81.82
CA PRO A 196 29.91 68.56 -81.14
C PRO A 196 30.10 67.37 -82.14
N PRO A 197 29.86 66.07 -81.81
CA PRO A 197 28.50 65.51 -81.89
C PRO A 197 28.16 64.26 -81.02
N ILE A 198 26.84 64.03 -80.98
CA ILE A 198 25.99 62.84 -80.70
C ILE A 198 26.64 61.45 -80.87
N VAL A 199 26.41 60.52 -79.91
CA VAL A 199 26.00 59.11 -80.17
C VAL A 199 25.24 58.52 -78.97
N ASP A 200 24.07 57.95 -79.26
CA ASP A 200 23.29 57.02 -78.41
C ASP A 200 24.10 55.79 -77.99
N SER A 201 23.89 55.28 -76.77
CA SER A 201 23.86 53.84 -76.51
C SER A 201 23.26 53.51 -75.15
N ASN A 202 22.07 52.93 -75.22
CA ASN A 202 21.51 52.05 -74.20
C ASN A 202 22.56 51.07 -73.66
N ARG A 203 22.73 51.01 -72.34
CA ARG A 203 23.10 49.76 -71.66
C ARG A 203 22.49 49.71 -70.26
N LEU A 204 21.33 49.07 -70.19
CA LEU A 204 20.78 48.52 -68.95
C LEU A 204 21.85 47.67 -68.26
N LYS A 205 22.09 47.97 -66.98
CA LYS A 205 22.47 46.96 -65.98
C LYS A 205 21.71 47.25 -64.70
N GLU A 206 20.85 46.30 -64.37
CA GLU A 206 20.24 46.12 -63.06
C GLU A 206 21.36 46.12 -62.00
N ASN A 207 21.27 47.06 -61.06
CA ASN A 207 21.97 46.95 -59.80
C ASN A 207 20.89 46.76 -58.74
N GLU A 208 20.75 45.50 -58.33
CA GLU A 208 20.02 45.08 -57.14
C GLU A 208 20.40 46.02 -55.98
N THR A 209 19.41 46.75 -55.45
CA THR A 209 19.58 47.42 -54.16
C THR A 209 19.48 46.34 -53.09
N GLN A 210 20.60 45.65 -52.84
CA GLN A 210 20.77 44.84 -51.64
C GLN A 210 20.81 45.78 -50.44
N THR A 211 19.65 46.10 -49.87
CA THR A 211 19.56 46.54 -48.48
C THR A 211 19.90 45.34 -47.61
N THR A 212 21.20 45.18 -47.33
CA THR A 212 21.68 44.29 -46.29
C THR A 212 21.07 44.73 -44.95
N PRO A 213 20.37 43.86 -44.20
CA PRO A 213 20.06 44.17 -42.83
C PRO A 213 21.36 44.07 -42.04
N SER A 214 21.88 45.21 -41.60
CA SER A 214 22.92 45.23 -40.57
C SER A 214 22.37 44.53 -39.33
N LYS A 215 22.79 43.28 -39.13
CA LYS A 215 22.63 42.54 -37.87
C LYS A 215 23.45 43.28 -36.80
N ARG A 216 22.89 44.32 -36.20
CA ARG A 216 23.33 44.74 -34.87
C ARG A 216 22.93 43.63 -33.92
N LYS A 217 23.93 42.87 -33.47
CA LYS A 217 23.78 41.90 -32.38
C LYS A 217 23.26 42.64 -31.16
N MET A 218 21.97 42.52 -30.88
CA MET A 218 21.41 42.95 -29.61
C MET A 218 21.97 42.02 -28.53
N GLN A 219 22.77 42.58 -27.64
CA GLN A 219 23.34 41.86 -26.50
C GLN A 219 22.18 41.28 -25.67
N ARG A 220 22.08 39.95 -25.66
CA ARG A 220 21.16 39.23 -24.76
C ARG A 220 21.56 39.55 -23.33
N TYR A 221 20.76 40.35 -22.63
CA TYR A 221 20.82 40.42 -21.18
C TYR A 221 20.47 39.03 -20.63
N LYS A 222 21.47 38.36 -20.05
CA LYS A 222 21.26 37.11 -19.31
C LYS A 222 20.67 37.47 -17.96
N THR A 223 19.35 37.42 -17.84
CA THR A 223 18.68 37.53 -16.54
C THR A 223 18.35 36.12 -16.03
N PHE A 224 19.13 35.72 -15.02
CA PHE A 224 18.86 34.73 -13.96
C PHE A 224 18.02 33.48 -14.28
N HIS A 225 18.70 32.32 -14.33
CA HIS A 225 18.13 31.03 -13.95
C HIS A 225 18.93 30.46 -12.77
N LYS A 226 18.45 30.71 -11.55
CA LYS A 226 18.86 29.97 -10.35
C LYS A 226 17.72 29.91 -9.33
N VAL A 227 16.66 29.14 -9.61
CA VAL A 227 15.90 28.43 -8.56
C VAL A 227 15.21 27.22 -9.19
N THR A 228 15.91 26.08 -9.31
CA THR A 228 15.29 24.74 -9.39
C THR A 228 16.35 23.64 -9.38
N ALA A 229 17.21 23.63 -8.35
CA ALA A 229 18.16 22.53 -8.12
C ALA A 229 18.25 22.12 -6.65
N PHE A 230 17.15 22.24 -5.89
CA PHE A 230 17.10 21.78 -4.50
C PHE A 230 16.20 20.54 -4.27
N PHE A 231 15.46 20.07 -5.28
CA PHE A 231 14.53 18.94 -5.14
C PHE A 231 14.85 17.71 -6.00
N ARG A 232 16.12 17.52 -6.39
CA ARG A 232 16.55 16.31 -7.13
C ARG A 232 17.59 15.44 -6.39
N LYS A 233 17.65 15.53 -5.06
CA LYS A 233 18.55 14.70 -4.25
C LYS A 233 17.93 14.27 -2.92
N ARG A 234 16.80 13.56 -2.99
CA ARG A 234 16.26 12.75 -1.87
C ARG A 234 15.30 11.64 -2.35
N ARG A 235 15.65 10.98 -3.45
CA ARG A 235 15.22 9.60 -3.76
C ARG A 235 16.52 8.81 -3.93
N PHE A 236 16.57 7.60 -3.38
CA PHE A 236 17.76 6.78 -3.11
C PHE A 236 18.43 7.00 -1.75
N ASN A 237 17.71 6.69 -0.67
CA ASN A 237 18.24 5.87 0.43
C ASN A 237 17.14 5.59 1.44
N THR A 238 16.32 4.56 1.18
CA THR A 238 15.65 3.72 2.17
C THR A 238 15.03 2.56 1.41
N ASN A 239 15.70 1.40 1.44
CA ASN A 239 15.10 0.06 1.52
C ASN A 239 16.15 -1.00 1.14
N THR A 240 16.97 -1.36 2.12
CA THR A 240 17.58 -2.69 2.21
C THR A 240 17.86 -2.95 3.69
N THR A 241 16.83 -3.35 4.44
CA THR A 241 16.93 -4.25 5.62
C THR A 241 15.50 -4.62 6.03
N MET A 242 15.04 -5.80 5.60
CA MET A 242 14.26 -6.81 6.32
C MET A 242 13.91 -7.90 5.32
#